data_AF-A0A1F2R562-F1
#
_entry.id   AF-A0A1F2R562-F1
#
_cell.length_a   1.000
_cell.length_b   1.000
_cell.length_c   1.000
_cell.angle_alpha   90.00
_cell.angle_beta   90.00
_cell.angle_gamma   90.00
#
_symmetry.space_group_name_H-M   'P 1'
#
loop_
_entity.id
_entity.type
_entity.pdbx_description
1 polymer ?
#
loop_
_entity_poly.entity_id
_entity_poly.type
_entity_poly.pdbx_seq_one_letter_code
_entity_poly.pdbx_strand_id
1 'polypeptide(L)'
;MTHYFPVVVERESNGTFSAWVAGLPGVYAAADTMAEAKRGIRGALAAHLAALRAQGHQPRAEADITVLRQDTYLTKRERLRFVSVGALLGHSTSPAKAASSRRNGRAGGGRPPVAVGGR
;
A
#
# COMPACT_ATOMS: atom_id res chain seq x y z
N MET A 1 5.85 12.65 -17.41
CA MET A 1 5.23 11.49 -16.73
C MET A 1 5.33 11.69 -15.23
N THR A 2 4.32 11.26 -14.49
CA THR A 2 4.30 11.30 -13.02
C THR A 2 4.49 9.88 -12.50
N HIS A 3 5.42 9.68 -11.57
CA HIS A 3 5.65 8.41 -10.87
C HIS A 3 5.30 8.56 -9.39
N TYR A 4 4.67 7.53 -8.83
CA TYR A 4 4.35 7.47 -7.41
C TYR A 4 5.21 6.39 -6.76
N PHE A 5 5.79 6.73 -5.60
CA PHE A 5 6.62 5.84 -4.81
C PHE A 5 6.00 5.69 -3.42
N PRO A 6 5.57 4.49 -3.00
CA PRO A 6 5.06 4.29 -1.66
C PRO A 6 6.19 4.44 -0.65
N VAL A 7 6.05 5.38 0.29
CA VAL A 7 7.01 5.60 1.36
C VAL A 7 6.40 5.14 2.67
N VAL A 8 7.10 4.26 3.37
CA VAL A 8 6.77 3.87 4.74
C VAL A 8 7.64 4.69 5.68
N VAL A 9 7.03 5.19 6.75
CA VAL A 9 7.72 5.91 7.82
C VAL A 9 7.31 5.27 9.14
N GLU A 10 8.30 4.80 9.90
CA GLU A 10 8.10 4.10 11.15
C GLU A 10 8.77 4.88 12.28
N ARG A 11 8.17 4.81 13.47
CA ARG A 11 8.81 5.30 14.70
C ARG A 11 9.50 4.12 15.36
N GLU A 12 10.79 4.27 15.59
CA GLU A 12 11.64 3.26 16.19
C GLU A 12 11.52 3.24 17.71
N SER A 13 11.92 2.13 18.34
CA SER A 13 11.84 1.94 19.79
C SER A 13 12.69 2.93 20.59
N ASN A 14 13.78 3.43 19.99
CA ASN A 14 14.66 4.47 20.56
C ASN A 14 14.10 5.89 20.36
N GLY A 15 12.92 6.04 19.77
CA GLY A 15 12.25 7.32 19.56
C GLY A 15 12.59 8.03 18.24
N THR A 16 13.54 7.52 17.44
CA THR A 16 13.85 8.06 16.11
C THR A 16 12.81 7.60 15.08
N PHE A 17 12.97 8.07 13.85
CA PHE A 17 12.12 7.72 12.71
C PHE A 17 12.95 7.13 11.59
N SER A 18 12.50 6.02 11.03
CA SER A 18 13.03 5.44 9.80
C SER A 18 12.04 5.63 8.67
N ALA A 19 12.55 5.79 7.45
CA ALA A 19 11.77 5.93 6.23
C ALA A 19 12.39 5.12 5.11
N TRP A 20 11.56 4.44 4.31
CA TRP A 20 12.00 3.61 3.19
C TRP A 20 10.97 3.59 2.06
N VAL A 21 11.43 3.30 0.83
CA VAL A 21 10.56 3.22 -0.35
C VAL A 21 10.22 1.75 -0.64
N ALA A 22 8.94 1.41 -0.59
CA ALA A 22 8.49 0.06 -0.88
C ALA A 22 8.70 -0.29 -2.36
N GLY A 23 9.24 -1.49 -2.60
CA GLY A 23 9.55 -1.97 -3.94
C GLY A 23 10.79 -1.33 -4.57
N LEU A 24 11.54 -0.50 -3.84
CA LEU A 24 12.79 0.09 -4.31
C LEU A 24 13.91 -0.11 -3.27
N PRO A 25 14.63 -1.24 -3.30
CA PRO A 25 15.69 -1.56 -2.35
C PRO A 25 16.80 -0.49 -2.32
N GLY A 26 17.33 -0.23 -1.12
CA GLY A 26 18.46 0.69 -0.92
C GLY A 26 18.09 2.17 -0.79
N VAL A 27 16.81 2.53 -0.89
CA VAL A 27 16.34 3.90 -0.62
C VAL A 27 15.79 3.99 0.81
N TYR A 28 16.60 4.55 1.70
CA TYR A 28 16.34 4.62 3.14
C TYR A 28 16.81 5.96 3.73
N ALA A 29 16.18 6.40 4.81
CA ALA A 29 16.65 7.49 5.66
C ALA A 29 16.20 7.29 7.11
N ALA A 30 17.03 7.68 8.07
CA ALA A 30 16.67 7.76 9.48
C ALA A 30 16.99 9.15 10.03
N ALA A 31 16.17 9.62 10.97
CA ALA A 31 16.38 10.90 11.65
C ALA A 31 15.66 10.94 13.00
N ASP A 32 15.99 11.92 13.84
CA ASP A 32 15.38 12.09 15.16
C ASP A 32 13.92 12.57 15.08
N THR A 33 13.53 13.16 13.96
CA THR A 33 12.15 13.63 13.74
C THR A 33 11.54 13.09 12.45
N MET A 34 10.22 12.91 12.45
CA MET A 34 9.48 12.49 11.25
C MET A 34 9.68 13.44 10.06
N ALA A 35 9.75 14.75 10.32
CA ALA A 35 9.95 15.76 9.26
C ALA A 35 11.32 15.60 8.59
N GLU A 36 12.35 15.30 9.37
CA GLU A 36 13.70 15.09 8.88
C GLU A 36 13.84 13.75 8.15
N ALA A 37 13.22 12.68 8.65
CA ALA A 37 13.17 11.41 7.94
C ALA A 37 12.51 11.57 6.55
N LYS A 38 11.40 12.31 6.48
CA LYS A 38 10.73 12.66 5.21
C LYS A 38 11.58 13.56 4.29
N ARG A 39 12.42 14.42 4.84
CA ARG A 39 13.39 15.20 4.05
C ARG A 39 14.50 14.30 3.53
N GLY A 40 15.07 13.46 4.39
CA GLY A 40 16.12 12.51 4.06
C GLY A 40 15.70 11.54 2.96
N ILE A 41 14.51 10.93 3.07
CA ILE A 41 14.04 9.96 2.07
C ILE A 41 13.80 10.59 0.70
N ARG A 42 13.38 11.87 0.64
CA ARG A 42 13.29 12.62 -0.62
C ARG A 42 14.67 12.81 -1.26
N GLY A 43 15.68 13.14 -0.47
CA GLY A 43 17.06 13.26 -0.93
C GLY A 43 17.63 11.92 -1.41
N ALA A 44 17.46 10.87 -0.62
CA ALA A 44 17.90 9.52 -0.96
C ALA A 44 17.24 9.01 -2.25
N LEU A 45 15.92 9.18 -2.39
CA LEU A 45 15.20 8.81 -3.61
C LEU A 45 15.69 9.62 -4.82
N ALA A 46 15.88 10.93 -4.68
CA ALA A 46 16.39 11.77 -5.77
C ALA A 46 17.79 11.32 -6.23
N ALA A 47 18.70 11.03 -5.30
CA ALA A 47 20.03 10.53 -5.60
C ALA A 47 19.99 9.15 -6.30
N HIS A 48 19.15 8.24 -5.81
CA HIS A 48 18.96 6.92 -6.41
C HIS A 48 18.44 7.02 -7.86
N LEU A 49 17.42 7.84 -8.09
CA LEU A 49 16.87 8.06 -9.43
C LEU A 49 17.87 8.72 -10.37
N ALA A 50 18.71 9.63 -9.87
CA ALA A 50 19.79 10.24 -10.66
C ALA A 50 20.83 9.19 -11.07
N ALA A 51 21.24 8.31 -10.15
CA ALA A 51 22.16 7.21 -10.43
C ALA A 51 21.61 6.24 -11.48
N LEU A 52 20.34 5.84 -11.38
CA LEU A 52 19.72 4.97 -12.40
C LEU A 52 19.73 5.61 -13.78
N ARG A 53 19.38 6.91 -13.86
CA ARG A 53 19.41 7.64 -15.14
C ARG A 53 20.81 7.73 -15.73
N ALA A 54 21.83 7.97 -14.90
CA ALA A 54 23.22 8.01 -15.34
C ALA A 54 23.69 6.67 -15.94
N GLN A 55 23.08 5.55 -15.51
CA GLN A 55 23.33 4.20 -16.02
C GLN A 55 22.41 3.80 -17.18
N GLY A 56 21.50 4.69 -17.61
CA GLY A 56 20.52 4.39 -18.66
C GLY A 56 19.38 3.47 -18.21
N HIS A 57 19.18 3.29 -16.91
CA HIS A 57 18.12 2.46 -16.34
C HIS A 57 16.89 3.30 -15.98
N GLN A 58 15.72 2.67 -16.05
CA GLN A 58 14.47 3.26 -15.56
C GLN A 58 14.15 2.74 -14.14
N PRO A 59 13.60 3.58 -13.26
CA PRO A 59 13.15 3.14 -11.95
C PRO A 59 11.98 2.17 -12.09
N ARG A 60 12.14 0.98 -11.51
CA ARG A 60 11.11 -0.06 -11.46
C ARG A 60 10.81 -0.38 -10.00
N ALA A 61 9.89 0.37 -9.41
CA ALA A 61 9.39 0.08 -8.08
C ALA A 61 8.31 -1.00 -8.20
N GLU A 62 8.57 -2.19 -7.68
CA GLU A 62 7.62 -3.31 -7.66
C GLU A 62 7.14 -3.53 -6.23
N ALA A 63 5.95 -3.02 -5.91
CA ALA A 63 5.31 -3.24 -4.62
C ALA A 63 3.80 -3.38 -4.76
N ASP A 64 3.23 -4.42 -4.16
CA ASP A 64 1.80 -4.51 -3.88
C ASP A 64 1.54 -3.89 -2.50
N ILE A 65 0.85 -2.75 -2.48
CA ILE A 65 0.49 -2.04 -1.25
C ILE A 65 -0.96 -2.35 -0.90
N THR A 66 -1.13 -3.25 0.06
CA THR A 66 -2.43 -3.69 0.55
C THR A 66 -2.50 -3.53 2.07
N VAL A 67 -3.70 -3.28 2.58
CA VAL A 67 -3.95 -3.10 4.02
C VAL A 67 -4.58 -4.37 4.57
N LEU A 68 -4.17 -4.79 5.76
CA LEU A 68 -4.81 -5.89 6.48
C LEU A 68 -5.78 -5.33 7.53
N ARG A 69 -7.06 -5.65 7.39
CA ARG A 69 -8.08 -5.35 8.40
C ARG A 69 -8.15 -6.50 9.41
N GLN A 70 -8.11 -6.15 10.69
CA GLN A 70 -8.37 -7.05 11.80
C GLN A 70 -9.74 -6.74 12.41
N ASP A 71 -10.63 -7.73 12.44
CA ASP A 71 -11.90 -7.67 13.15
C ASP A 71 -11.77 -8.44 14.48
N THR A 72 -11.70 -7.71 15.59
CA THR A 72 -11.71 -8.26 16.95
C THR A 72 -13.11 -8.17 17.55
N TYR A 73 -13.62 -9.31 18.05
CA TYR A 73 -14.92 -9.41 18.71
C TYR A 73 -14.74 -10.07 20.07
N LEU A 74 -15.43 -9.58 21.10
CA LEU A 74 -15.33 -10.07 22.48
C LEU A 74 -15.60 -11.58 22.63
N THR A 75 -16.42 -12.16 21.75
CA THR A 75 -16.91 -13.56 21.87
C THR A 75 -16.65 -14.41 20.64
N LYS A 76 -15.99 -13.88 19.59
CA LYS A 76 -15.76 -14.62 18.34
C LYS A 76 -14.28 -14.69 18.01
N ARG A 77 -13.91 -15.72 17.24
CA ARG A 77 -12.59 -15.85 16.64
C ARG A 77 -12.25 -14.59 15.84
N GLU A 78 -11.02 -14.14 16.02
CA GLU A 78 -10.38 -13.09 15.24
C GLU A 78 -10.48 -13.38 13.74
N ARG A 79 -10.68 -12.33 12.94
CA ARG A 79 -10.70 -12.42 11.48
C ARG A 79 -9.77 -11.38 10.85
N LEU A 80 -8.93 -11.85 9.95
CA LEU A 80 -8.01 -11.04 9.15
C LEU A 80 -8.45 -11.01 7.69
N ARG A 81 -8.47 -9.84 7.06
CA ARG A 81 -8.89 -9.65 5.66
C ARG A 81 -8.07 -8.58 4.96
N PHE A 82 -7.59 -8.88 3.77
CA PHE A 82 -6.97 -7.87 2.91
C PHE A 82 -8.02 -6.88 2.38
N VAL A 83 -7.69 -5.60 2.42
CA VAL A 83 -8.50 -4.48 1.92
C VAL A 83 -7.60 -3.49 1.18
N SER A 84 -8.20 -2.64 0.34
CA SER A 84 -7.44 -1.63 -0.38
C SER A 84 -6.99 -0.47 0.53
N VAL A 85 -5.97 0.27 0.10
CA VAL A 85 -5.45 1.47 0.79
C VAL A 85 -6.56 2.51 1.05
N GLY A 86 -7.58 2.59 0.19
CA GLY A 86 -8.73 3.49 0.40
C GLY A 86 -9.48 3.24 1.71
N ALA A 87 -9.48 2.01 2.23
CA ALA A 87 -10.07 1.69 3.53
C ALA A 87 -9.32 2.37 4.70
N LEU A 88 -7.99 2.50 4.62
CA LEU A 88 -7.17 3.21 5.61
C LEU A 88 -7.44 4.71 5.57
N LEU A 89 -7.69 5.26 4.38
CA LEU A 89 -7.93 6.68 4.16
C LEU A 89 -9.38 7.11 4.44
N GLY A 90 -10.23 6.23 4.99
CA GLY A 90 -11.64 6.54 5.27
C GLY A 90 -12.48 6.81 4.01
N HIS A 91 -11.98 6.48 2.82
CA HIS A 91 -12.74 6.62 1.59
C HIS A 91 -13.75 5.47 1.54
N SER A 92 -14.95 5.74 2.06
CA SER A 92 -16.09 4.85 1.94
C SER A 92 -16.26 4.40 0.50
N THR A 93 -16.51 3.11 0.31
CA THR A 93 -16.80 2.53 -1.01
C THR A 93 -17.82 3.40 -1.72
N SER A 94 -17.53 3.78 -2.97
CA SER A 94 -18.42 4.67 -3.73
C SER A 94 -19.88 4.19 -3.65
N PRO A 95 -20.87 5.09 -3.75
CA PRO A 95 -22.28 4.70 -3.73
C PRO A 95 -22.60 3.52 -4.68
N ALA A 96 -21.88 3.43 -5.81
CA ALA A 96 -21.93 2.32 -6.75
C ALA A 96 -21.43 0.98 -6.18
N LYS A 97 -20.33 0.97 -5.43
CA LYS A 97 -19.82 -0.24 -4.76
C LYS A 97 -20.68 -0.62 -3.55
N ALA A 98 -21.23 0.34 -2.82
CA ALA A 98 -22.24 0.08 -1.79
C ALA A 98 -23.53 -0.52 -2.40
N ALA A 99 -24.00 0.01 -3.54
CA ALA A 99 -25.15 -0.52 -4.28
C ALA A 99 -24.87 -1.91 -4.87
N SER A 100 -23.64 -2.15 -5.36
CA SER A 100 -23.21 -3.46 -5.84
C SER A 100 -23.09 -4.48 -4.71
N SER A 101 -22.54 -4.12 -3.54
CA SER A 101 -22.51 -4.98 -2.36
C SER A 101 -23.91 -5.29 -1.83
N ARG A 102 -24.85 -4.33 -1.89
CA ARG A 102 -26.28 -4.57 -1.57
C ARG A 102 -26.92 -5.52 -2.59
N ARG A 103 -26.69 -5.33 -3.90
CA ARG A 103 -27.19 -6.21 -4.97
C ARG A 103 -26.60 -7.62 -4.89
N ASN A 104 -25.32 -7.73 -4.54
CA ASN A 104 -24.62 -9.01 -4.40
C ASN A 104 -24.83 -9.63 -3.01
N GLY A 105 -25.60 -8.99 -2.13
CA GLY A 105 -25.82 -9.35 -0.74
C GLY A 105 -26.67 -10.61 -0.54
N ARG A 106 -26.14 -11.77 -0.95
CA ARG A 106 -26.40 -13.12 -0.41
C ARG A 106 -25.47 -14.17 -1.02
N ALA A 107 -24.95 -13.92 -2.23
CA ALA A 107 -23.86 -14.68 -2.81
C ALA A 107 -22.54 -14.04 -2.37
N GLY A 108 -21.88 -14.65 -1.38
CA GLY A 108 -20.55 -14.22 -0.93
C GLY A 108 -19.63 -13.94 -2.12
N GLY A 109 -18.82 -12.88 -2.02
CA GLY A 109 -18.03 -12.30 -3.11
C GLY A 109 -17.03 -13.27 -3.76
N GLY A 110 -17.54 -14.18 -4.58
CA GLY A 110 -16.79 -15.03 -5.49
C GLY A 110 -16.74 -14.43 -6.90
N ARG A 111 -15.64 -14.73 -7.59
CA ARG A 111 -15.43 -14.44 -9.01
C ARG A 111 -16.58 -15.05 -9.83
N PRO A 112 -17.17 -14.34 -10.82
CA PRO A 112 -18.19 -14.93 -11.68
C PRO A 112 -17.64 -16.20 -12.36
N PRO A 113 -18.45 -17.27 -12.48
CA PRO A 113 -17.98 -18.49 -13.13
C PRO A 113 -17.65 -18.18 -14.59
N VAL A 114 -16.47 -18.59 -15.02
CA VAL A 114 -16.10 -18.57 -16.43
C VAL A 114 -17.02 -19.56 -17.14
N ALA A 115 -17.80 -19.08 -18.11
CA ALA A 115 -18.65 -19.92 -18.94
C ALA A 115 -17.80 -20.99 -19.64
N VAL A 116 -17.98 -22.25 -19.27
CA VAL A 116 -17.48 -23.38 -20.06
C VAL A 116 -18.43 -23.53 -21.25
N GLY A 117 -17.87 -23.38 -22.45
CA GLY A 117 -18.60 -23.47 -23.71
C GLY A 117 -19.34 -24.80 -23.86
N GLY A 118 -20.60 -24.70 -24.28
CA GLY A 118 -21.43 -25.84 -24.67
C GLY A 118 -20.91 -26.49 -25.95
N ARG A 119 -20.94 -27.82 -25.96
CA ARG A 119 -20.91 -28.64 -27.17
C ARG A 119 -22.30 -28.71 -27.78
#